data_AF-A0A926CW78-F1
#
_entry.id   AF-A0A926CW78-F1
#
_cell.length_a   1.000
_cell.length_b   1.000
_cell.length_c   1.000
_cell.angle_alpha   90.00
_cell.angle_beta   90.00
_cell.angle_gamma   90.00
#
_symmetry.space_group_name_H-M   'P 1'
#
loop_
_entity.id
_entity.type
_entity.pdbx_description
1 polymer ?
#
loop_
_entity_poly.entity_id
_entity_poly.type
_entity_poly.pdbx_seq_one_letter_code
_entity_poly.pdbx_strand_id
1 'polypeptide(L)'
;MKKFYIFLATVCCLSSSIFAQLNIEIVGQLPYDDQLSNLVGWSDGAGNEYAIVGTYDGTSIVDVTDPTDPVEVQFIDGNNSIWREVRTWSNFAYVVTESGGGLLCIDLS
;
A
#
# COMPACT_ATOMS: atom_id res chain seq x y z
N MET A 1 -38.78 -7.55 -41.80
CA MET A 1 -38.76 -8.06 -40.42
C MET A 1 -37.35 -8.26 -39.85
N LYS A 2 -36.42 -8.96 -40.51
CA LYS A 2 -35.04 -9.19 -39.99
C LYS A 2 -34.25 -7.90 -39.66
N LYS A 3 -34.36 -6.84 -40.47
CA LYS A 3 -33.68 -5.55 -40.25
C LYS A 3 -34.16 -4.79 -39.00
N PHE A 4 -35.41 -5.02 -38.59
CA PHE A 4 -35.98 -4.39 -37.39
C PHE A 4 -35.40 -4.99 -36.11
N TYR A 5 -35.23 -6.31 -36.06
CA TYR A 5 -34.58 -6.98 -34.93
C TYR A 5 -33.11 -6.62 -34.79
N ILE A 6 -32.41 -6.41 -35.91
CA ILE A 6 -31.01 -5.93 -35.90
C ILE A 6 -30.95 -4.51 -35.33
N PHE A 7 -31.82 -3.60 -35.79
CA PHE A 7 -31.88 -2.24 -35.26
C PHE A 7 -32.20 -2.22 -33.75
N LEU A 8 -33.14 -3.05 -33.30
CA LEU A 8 -33.52 -3.16 -31.88
C LEU A 8 -32.36 -3.72 -31.03
N ALA A 9 -31.63 -4.71 -31.54
CA ALA A 9 -30.45 -5.25 -30.87
C ALA A 9 -29.32 -4.20 -30.75
N THR A 10 -29.09 -3.41 -31.80
CA THR A 10 -28.07 -2.34 -31.79
C THR A 10 -28.40 -1.24 -30.78
N VAL A 11 -29.67 -0.85 -30.67
CA VAL A 11 -30.13 0.16 -29.69
C VAL A 11 -29.98 -0.35 -28.25
N CYS A 12 -30.26 -1.62 -27.98
CA CYS A 12 -30.05 -2.23 -26.65
C CYS A 12 -28.56 -2.35 -26.25
N CYS A 13 -27.65 -2.53 -27.22
CA CYS A 13 -26.21 -2.57 -26.92
C CYS A 13 -25.58 -1.19 -26.72
N LEU A 14 -26.23 -0.12 -27.18
CA LEU A 14 -25.76 1.27 -27.04
C LEU A 14 -26.21 1.94 -25.72
N SER A 15 -27.12 1.32 -24.97
CA SER A 15 -27.70 1.87 -23.73
C SER A 15 -27.11 1.32 -22.44
N SER A 16 -26.11 0.45 -22.51
CA SER A 16 -25.44 -0.09 -21.32
C SER A 16 -24.34 0.87 -20.87
N SER A 17 -24.63 1.72 -19.89
CA SER A 17 -23.58 2.42 -19.14
C SER A 17 -22.77 1.39 -18.36
N ILE A 18 -21.55 1.10 -18.81
CA ILE A 18 -20.60 0.29 -18.05
C ILE A 18 -19.97 1.24 -17.02
N PHE A 19 -20.44 1.20 -15.77
CA PHE A 19 -19.73 1.84 -14.67
C PHE A 19 -18.50 1.01 -14.35
N ALA A 20 -17.32 1.49 -14.73
CA ALA A 20 -16.09 1.04 -14.09
C ALA A 20 -16.12 1.54 -12.63
N GLN A 21 -15.87 0.65 -11.67
CA GLN A 21 -16.08 0.86 -10.24
C GLN A 21 -15.46 2.19 -9.71
N LEU A 22 -16.22 2.90 -8.85
CA LEU A 22 -15.94 4.26 -8.39
C LEU A 22 -16.30 4.47 -6.90
N ASN A 23 -16.09 3.45 -6.06
CA ASN A 23 -16.34 3.53 -4.62
C ASN A 23 -15.03 3.24 -3.85
N ILE A 24 -14.15 4.24 -3.81
CA ILE A 24 -12.96 4.24 -2.95
C ILE A 24 -13.24 5.25 -1.83
N GLU A 25 -13.20 4.80 -0.59
CA GLU A 25 -13.34 5.64 0.60
C GLU A 25 -12.10 5.52 1.49
N ILE A 26 -11.77 6.59 2.21
CA ILE A 26 -10.72 6.56 3.22
C ILE A 26 -11.32 5.88 4.46
N VAL A 27 -10.70 4.79 4.90
CA VAL A 27 -11.18 3.99 6.04
C VAL A 27 -10.39 4.23 7.33
N GLY A 28 -9.13 4.68 7.23
CA GLY A 28 -8.26 4.94 8.37
C GLY A 28 -7.05 5.77 7.97
N GLN A 29 -6.37 6.34 8.97
CA GLN A 29 -5.16 7.16 8.78
C GLN A 29 -4.31 7.17 10.05
N LEU A 30 -3.03 6.81 9.93
CA LEU A 30 -2.01 7.04 10.95
C LEU A 30 -1.20 8.30 10.58
N PRO A 31 -1.28 9.40 11.36
CA PRO A 31 -0.52 10.61 11.07
C PRO A 31 0.97 10.44 11.39
N TYR A 32 1.83 11.07 10.59
CA TYR A 32 3.26 11.22 10.84
C TYR A 32 3.63 12.70 10.86
N ASP A 33 4.49 13.10 11.79
CA ASP A 33 5.04 14.46 11.83
C ASP A 33 6.16 14.66 10.79
N ASP A 34 6.82 13.57 10.40
CA ASP A 34 7.92 13.57 9.44
C ASP A 34 7.48 13.41 7.98
N GLN A 35 8.38 13.79 7.08
CA GLN A 35 8.26 13.43 5.67
C GLN A 35 8.44 11.92 5.48
N LEU A 36 7.53 11.31 4.72
CA LEU A 36 7.58 9.91 4.36
C LEU A 36 8.11 9.73 2.93
N SER A 37 8.73 8.58 2.65
CA SER A 37 9.29 8.30 1.32
C SER A 37 8.56 7.17 0.60
N ASN A 38 8.78 5.92 1.02
CA ASN A 38 8.30 4.70 0.39
C ASN A 38 7.53 3.86 1.42
N LEU A 39 6.62 3.03 0.94
CA LEU A 39 5.90 2.04 1.73
C LEU A 39 5.88 0.71 0.99
N VAL A 40 5.98 -0.40 1.72
CA VAL A 40 5.66 -1.72 1.20
C VAL A 40 4.76 -2.48 2.18
N GLY A 41 3.80 -3.23 1.65
CA GLY A 41 2.98 -4.14 2.45
C GLY A 41 3.67 -5.49 2.66
N TRP A 42 3.38 -6.13 3.78
CA TRP A 42 3.78 -7.49 4.10
C TRP A 42 2.66 -8.18 4.88
N SER A 43 2.44 -9.46 4.61
CA SER A 43 1.50 -10.29 5.38
C SER A 43 2.25 -11.47 5.97
N ASP A 44 1.95 -11.80 7.22
CA ASP A 44 2.55 -12.91 7.93
C ASP A 44 2.00 -14.29 7.51
N GLY A 45 0.94 -14.30 6.70
CA GLY A 45 0.23 -15.52 6.28
C GLY A 45 -0.67 -16.14 7.36
N ALA A 46 -0.73 -15.57 8.56
CA ALA A 46 -1.66 -15.93 9.64
C ALA A 46 -2.89 -15.02 9.69
N GLY A 47 -2.94 -14.00 8.83
CA GLY A 47 -4.06 -13.07 8.70
C GLY A 47 -3.76 -11.67 9.19
N ASN A 48 -2.53 -11.41 9.62
CA ASN A 48 -2.09 -10.05 9.95
C ASN A 48 -1.42 -9.41 8.72
N GLU A 49 -1.60 -8.11 8.59
CA GLU A 49 -1.04 -7.29 7.51
C GLU A 49 -0.29 -6.10 8.10
N TYR A 50 0.87 -5.80 7.55
CA TYR A 50 1.76 -4.76 8.03
C TYR A 50 2.20 -3.85 6.89
N ALA A 51 2.25 -2.55 7.16
CA ALA A 51 2.89 -1.56 6.32
C ALA A 51 4.27 -1.22 6.88
N ILE A 52 5.30 -1.36 6.04
CA ILE A 52 6.66 -0.93 6.34
C ILE A 52 6.87 0.42 5.66
N VAL A 53 6.99 1.48 6.45
CA VAL A 53 6.96 2.88 6.02
C VAL A 53 8.32 3.52 6.25
N GLY A 54 8.93 4.06 5.19
CA GLY A 54 10.14 4.87 5.31
C GLY A 54 9.81 6.27 5.81
N THR A 55 10.43 6.67 6.93
CA THR A 55 10.33 8.02 7.51
C THR A 55 11.62 8.80 7.32
N TYR A 56 11.60 10.10 7.67
CA TYR A 56 12.78 10.96 7.56
C TYR A 56 13.98 10.44 8.35
N ASP A 57 13.78 9.84 9.52
CA ASP A 57 14.81 9.43 10.47
C ASP A 57 14.82 7.92 10.77
N GLY A 58 13.99 7.13 10.07
CA GLY A 58 13.98 5.68 10.27
C GLY A 58 12.98 4.94 9.40
N THR A 59 12.58 3.77 9.89
CA THR A 59 11.58 2.90 9.27
C THR A 59 10.55 2.53 10.31
N SER A 60 9.30 2.86 10.04
CA SER A 60 8.14 2.51 10.86
C SER A 60 7.52 1.20 10.37
N ILE A 61 7.13 0.33 11.30
CA ILE A 61 6.36 -0.89 11.04
C ILE A 61 4.98 -0.68 11.66
N VAL A 62 3.96 -0.69 10.82
CA VAL A 62 2.57 -0.40 11.20
C VAL A 62 1.74 -1.65 10.99
N ASP A 63 1.05 -2.10 12.03
CA ASP A 63 -0.01 -3.09 11.90
C ASP A 63 -1.23 -2.42 11.24
N VAL A 64 -1.64 -2.98 10.11
CA VAL A 64 -2.79 -2.54 9.31
C VAL A 64 -3.83 -3.66 9.15
N THR A 65 -3.78 -4.67 10.02
CA THR A 65 -4.73 -5.81 10.03
C THR A 65 -6.17 -5.33 10.19
N ASP A 66 -6.40 -4.32 11.03
CA ASP A 66 -7.61 -3.49 10.98
C ASP A 66 -7.30 -2.18 10.24
N PRO A 67 -7.75 -2.00 8.99
CA PRO A 67 -7.44 -0.81 8.21
C PRO A 67 -8.14 0.46 8.75
N THR A 68 -9.07 0.32 9.69
CA THR A 68 -9.75 1.47 10.33
C THR A 68 -8.99 2.01 11.54
N ASP A 69 -8.07 1.23 12.11
CA ASP A 69 -7.25 1.58 13.28
C ASP A 69 -5.78 1.14 13.08
N PRO A 70 -5.04 1.76 12.15
CA PRO A 70 -3.63 1.44 11.93
C PRO A 70 -2.75 1.85 13.12
N VAL A 71 -1.89 0.95 13.59
CA VAL A 71 -1.05 1.16 14.79
C VAL A 71 0.42 0.92 14.47
N GLU A 72 1.28 1.90 14.76
CA GLU A 72 2.74 1.68 14.74
C GLU A 72 3.13 0.69 15.84
N VAL A 73 3.72 -0.44 15.46
CA VAL A 73 4.15 -1.51 16.37
C VAL A 73 5.65 -1.52 16.61
N GLN A 74 6.43 -0.91 15.72
CA GLN A 74 7.87 -0.78 15.86
C GLN A 74 8.40 0.40 15.05
N PHE A 75 9.45 1.04 15.56
CA PHE A 75 10.24 2.03 14.83
C PHE A 75 11.73 1.66 14.88
N ILE A 76 12.42 1.74 13.74
CA ILE A 76 13.83 1.43 13.62
C ILE A 76 14.57 2.67 13.13
N ASP A 77 15.38 3.25 14.02
CA ASP A 77 16.20 4.44 13.73
C ASP A 77 17.12 4.20 12.53
N GLY A 78 17.32 5.25 11.74
CA GLY A 78 18.22 5.27 10.60
C GLY A 78 18.78 6.66 10.34
N ASN A 79 19.72 6.76 9.40
CA ASN A 79 20.29 8.06 9.04
C ASN A 79 19.23 8.97 8.42
N ASN A 80 19.15 10.23 8.85
CA ASN A 80 18.23 11.23 8.32
C ASN A 80 18.30 11.31 6.78
N SER A 81 17.16 11.13 6.10
CA SER A 81 17.03 11.18 4.65
C SER A 81 15.56 11.28 4.24
N ILE A 82 15.28 12.05 3.20
CA ILE A 82 13.95 12.09 2.58
C ILE A 82 13.72 10.93 1.59
N TRP A 83 14.74 10.10 1.34
CA TRP A 83 14.68 8.95 0.45
C TRP A 83 15.07 7.66 1.19
N ARG A 84 14.07 6.83 1.46
CA ARG A 84 14.21 5.43 1.87
C ARG A 84 13.42 4.53 0.93
N GLU A 85 14.04 3.44 0.50
CA GLU A 85 13.44 2.40 -0.33
C GLU A 85 13.32 1.12 0.49
N VAL A 86 12.17 0.45 0.39
CA VAL A 86 11.85 -0.77 1.13
C VAL A 86 11.46 -1.85 0.13
N ARG A 87 11.99 -3.07 0.31
CA ARG A 87 11.54 -4.28 -0.38
C ARG A 87 11.39 -5.42 0.61
N THR A 88 10.38 -6.26 0.42
CA THR A 88 10.16 -7.45 1.23
C THR A 88 10.46 -8.72 0.45
N TRP A 89 10.98 -9.72 1.15
CA TRP A 89 11.11 -11.09 0.64
C TRP A 89 11.01 -12.09 1.79
N SER A 90 10.09 -13.05 1.68
CA SER A 90 9.72 -13.95 2.79
C SER A 90 9.43 -13.14 4.06
N ASN A 91 10.12 -13.40 5.16
CA ASN A 91 9.90 -12.76 6.45
C ASN A 91 10.85 -11.57 6.69
N PHE A 92 11.42 -11.00 5.64
CA PHE A 92 12.41 -9.94 5.77
C PHE A 92 12.02 -8.70 4.98
N ALA A 93 12.25 -7.53 5.58
CA ALA A 93 12.31 -6.26 4.88
C ALA A 93 13.77 -5.81 4.71
N TYR A 94 14.06 -5.27 3.54
CA TYR A 94 15.35 -4.73 3.14
C TYR A 94 15.18 -3.25 2.88
N VAL A 95 15.90 -2.44 3.63
CA VAL A 95 15.80 -0.98 3.58
C VAL A 95 17.15 -0.39 3.22
N VAL A 96 17.14 0.54 2.27
CA VAL A 96 18.31 1.34 1.90
C VAL A 96 17.95 2.81 1.85
N THR A 97 18.96 3.66 2.04
CA THR A 97 18.85 5.10 1.89
C THR A 97 20.14 5.66 1.26
N GLU A 98 20.02 6.79 0.57
CA GLU A 98 21.17 7.50 0.01
C GLU A 98 22.07 8.15 1.08
N SER A 99 21.59 8.30 2.31
CA SER A 99 22.34 8.92 3.42
C SER A 99 23.37 7.97 4.07
N GLY A 100 23.68 6.84 3.44
CA GLY A 100 24.63 5.84 3.93
C GLY A 100 23.97 4.80 4.85
N GLY A 101 24.74 4.23 5.79
CA GLY A 101 24.25 3.19 6.72
C GLY A 101 24.22 1.77 6.14
N GLY A 102 24.26 1.63 4.82
CA GLY A 102 24.32 0.33 4.14
C GLY A 102 22.92 -0.27 3.94
N LEU A 103 22.85 -1.60 3.99
CA LEU A 103 21.60 -2.36 3.85
C LEU A 103 21.09 -2.72 5.25
N LEU A 104 19.92 -2.17 5.62
CA LEU A 104 19.20 -2.60 6.82
C LEU A 104 18.33 -3.81 6.47
N CYS A 105 18.48 -4.88 7.26
CA CYS A 105 17.68 -6.10 7.16
C CYS A 105 16.82 -6.22 8.44
N ILE A 106 15.51 -6.29 8.27
CA ILE A 106 14.52 -6.34 9.36
C ILE A 106 13.84 -7.70 9.29
N ASP A 107 13.83 -8.45 10.39
CA ASP A 107 13.01 -9.66 10.54
C ASP A 107 11.59 -9.25 10.89
N LEU A 108 10.61 -9.78 10.15
CA LEU A 108 9.19 -9.48 10.27
C LEU A 108 8.39 -10.63 10.91
N SER A 109 9.05 -11.73 11.31
CA SER A 109 8.39 -12.90 11.89
C SER A 109 7.99 -12.80 13.37
#